data_AF-A0A7S2XZK0-F1
#
_entry.id   AF-A0A7S2XZK0-F1
#
_cell.length_a   1.000
_cell.length_b   1.000
_cell.length_c   1.000
_cell.angle_alpha   90.00
_cell.angle_beta   90.00
_cell.angle_gamma   90.00
#
_symmetry.space_group_name_H-M   'P 1'
#
loop_
_entity.id
_entity.type
_entity.pdbx_description
1 polymer ?
#
loop_
_entity_poly.entity_id
_entity_poly.type
_entity_poly.pdbx_seq_one_letter_code
_entity_poly.pdbx_strand_id
1 'polypeptide(L)'
;GDVPDLTLIDLPGIVRTATAGQDASVIQQVNSLITHYLRQERTIVLAVVPANQDVATIDILERALEVDPTGDRTLGVLTKPDLVGQGGEGEVVKVLTNQRKPLKL
;
A
#
# COMPACT_ATOMS: atom_id res chain seq x y z
N GLY A 1 -30.22 -5.88 -3.62
CA GLY A 1 -28.98 -5.68 -4.36
C GLY A 1 -28.00 -6.68 -3.80
N ASP A 2 -27.47 -7.55 -4.65
CA ASP A 2 -26.44 -8.52 -4.27
C ASP A 2 -25.23 -7.74 -3.74
N VAL A 3 -24.96 -7.86 -2.44
CA VAL A 3 -23.70 -7.42 -1.87
C VAL A 3 -22.78 -8.63 -1.94
N PRO A 4 -21.63 -8.56 -2.62
CA PRO A 4 -20.72 -9.68 -2.70
C PRO A 4 -20.21 -10.03 -1.30
N ASP A 5 -20.09 -11.33 -1.02
CA ASP A 5 -19.42 -11.80 0.20
C ASP A 5 -17.94 -11.41 0.14
N LEU A 6 -17.61 -10.31 0.82
CA LEU A 6 -16.25 -9.76 0.88
C LEU A 6 -15.83 -9.57 2.33
N THR A 7 -14.65 -10.09 2.67
CA THR A 7 -13.99 -9.81 3.94
C THR A 7 -12.94 -8.75 3.72
N LEU A 8 -13.16 -7.55 4.28
CA LEU A 8 -12.17 -6.48 4.29
C LEU A 8 -11.50 -6.42 5.67
N ILE A 9 -10.17 -6.41 5.69
CA ILE A 9 -9.38 -6.29 6.91
C ILE A 9 -8.63 -4.97 6.83
N ASP A 10 -8.91 -4.06 7.76
CA ASP A 10 -8.14 -2.83 7.88
C ASP A 10 -6.94 -3.06 8.80
N LEU A 11 -5.75 -2.76 8.29
CA LEU A 11 -4.50 -2.92 9.01
C LEU A 11 -3.99 -1.55 9.45
N PRO A 12 -3.37 -1.43 10.64
CA PRO A 12 -2.76 -0.18 11.05
C PRO A 12 -1.74 0.28 9.99
N GLY A 13 -1.72 1.58 9.70
CA GLY A 13 -0.74 2.14 8.78
C GLY A 13 0.69 1.80 9.21
N ILE A 14 1.61 1.64 8.25
CA ILE A 14 3.02 1.36 8.55
C ILE A 14 3.61 2.54 9.34
N VAL A 15 3.86 2.33 10.63
CA VAL A 15 4.53 3.30 11.50
C VAL A 15 6.03 3.03 11.47
N ARG A 16 6.80 3.95 10.87
CA ARG A 16 8.27 3.85 10.80
C ARG A 16 8.98 4.46 12.02
N THR A 17 8.32 5.34 12.75
CA THR A 17 8.91 6.08 13.87
C THR A 17 7.98 6.02 15.07
N ALA A 18 8.49 5.61 16.22
CA ALA A 18 7.75 5.69 17.46
C ALA A 18 7.49 7.16 17.79
N THR A 19 6.22 7.55 17.87
CA THR A 19 5.85 8.85 18.42
C THR A 19 6.28 8.87 19.90
N ALA A 20 6.75 10.01 20.41
CA ALA A 20 7.22 10.11 21.80
C ALA A 20 6.16 9.57 22.78
N GLY A 21 6.46 8.43 23.43
CA GLY A 21 5.55 7.73 24.34
C GLY A 21 5.00 6.38 23.84
N GLN A 22 5.27 5.98 22.59
CA GLN A 22 4.95 4.63 22.11
C GLN A 22 6.11 3.66 22.33
N ASP A 23 5.79 2.51 22.90
CA ASP A 23 6.75 1.44 23.12
C ASP A 23 7.16 0.81 21.78
N ALA A 24 8.44 0.46 21.62
CA ALA A 24 8.98 -0.09 20.37
C ALA A 24 8.30 -1.42 19.99
N SER A 25 7.73 -2.11 20.98
CA SER A 25 6.94 -3.33 20.83
C SER A 25 5.71 -3.14 19.92
N VAL A 26 5.08 -1.96 19.91
CA VAL A 26 3.90 -1.67 19.09
C VAL A 26 4.24 -1.72 17.59
N ILE A 27 5.38 -1.13 17.21
CA ILE A 27 5.85 -1.15 15.82
C ILE A 27 6.11 -2.59 15.38
N GLN A 28 6.69 -3.41 16.26
CA GLN A 28 6.98 -4.81 15.97
C GLN A 28 5.70 -5.63 15.82
N GLN A 29 4.68 -5.38 16.66
CA GLN A 29 3.37 -6.03 16.57
C GLN A 29 2.65 -5.66 15.26
N VAL A 30 2.62 -4.38 14.90
CA VAL A 30 2.01 -3.91 13.63
C VAL A 30 2.71 -4.56 12.43
N ASN A 31 4.04 -4.56 12.41
CA ASN A 31 4.80 -5.20 11.34
C ASN A 31 4.53 -6.72 11.25
N SER A 32 4.38 -7.39 12.39
CA SER A 32 4.08 -8.82 12.45
C SER A 32 2.68 -9.11 11.90
N LEU A 33 1.68 -8.29 12.24
CA LEU A 33 0.31 -8.39 11.72
C LEU A 33 0.28 -8.20 10.20
N ILE A 34 0.92 -7.14 9.71
CA ILE A 34 0.99 -6.86 8.27
C ILE A 34 1.64 -8.04 7.54
N THR A 35 2.78 -8.52 8.03
CA THR A 35 3.49 -9.66 7.42
C THR A 35 2.66 -10.93 7.43
N HIS A 36 1.90 -11.19 8.50
CA HIS A 36 1.01 -12.33 8.60
C HIS A 36 -0.04 -12.33 7.49
N TYR A 37 -0.71 -11.20 7.26
CA TYR A 37 -1.72 -11.08 6.20
C TYR A 37 -1.11 -11.06 4.79
N LEU A 38 0.02 -10.39 4.59
CA LEU A 38 0.71 -10.34 3.30
C LEU A 38 1.14 -11.73 2.80
N ARG A 39 1.52 -12.63 3.71
CA ARG A 39 1.92 -14.02 3.38
C ARG A 39 0.75 -14.95 3.05
N GLN A 40 -0.49 -14.56 3.33
CA GLN A 40 -1.64 -15.37 2.98
C GLN A 40 -1.95 -15.24 1.49
N GLU A 41 -1.85 -16.34 0.75
CA GLU A 41 -2.06 -16.35 -0.71
C GLU A 41 -3.50 -15.95 -1.13
N ARG A 42 -4.48 -16.16 -0.25
CA ARG A 42 -5.88 -15.75 -0.48
C ARG A 42 -6.14 -14.27 -0.21
N THR A 43 -5.17 -13.55 0.34
CA THR A 43 -5.31 -12.13 0.69
C THR A 43 -4.90 -11.27 -0.49
N ILE A 44 -5.86 -10.47 -0.96
CA ILE A 44 -5.61 -9.39 -1.91
C ILE A 44 -5.01 -8.21 -1.15
N VAL A 45 -3.85 -7.74 -1.60
CA VAL A 45 -3.13 -6.62 -1.01
C VAL A 45 -3.59 -5.33 -1.69
N LEU A 46 -4.24 -4.46 -0.92
CA LEU A 46 -4.63 -3.13 -1.39
C LEU A 46 -3.59 -2.10 -0.91
N ALA A 47 -2.69 -1.69 -1.80
CA ALA A 47 -1.66 -0.72 -1.48
C ALA A 47 -2.18 0.71 -1.73
N VAL A 48 -2.67 1.34 -0.66
CA VAL A 48 -3.22 2.70 -0.71
C VAL A 48 -2.11 3.73 -0.57
N VAL A 49 -1.97 4.60 -1.57
CA VAL A 49 -0.88 5.56 -1.70
C VAL A 49 -1.44 6.96 -1.97
N PRO A 50 -1.03 8.01 -1.24
CA PRO A 50 -1.34 9.38 -1.61
C PRO A 50 -0.66 9.77 -2.93
N ALA A 51 -1.38 10.37 -3.86
CA ALA A 51 -0.91 10.77 -5.18
C ALA A 51 0.17 11.87 -5.12
N ASN A 52 0.23 12.62 -4.02
CA ASN A 52 1.26 13.63 -3.79
C ASN A 52 2.57 13.06 -3.23
N GLN A 53 2.64 11.76 -2.94
CA GLN A 53 3.84 11.07 -2.48
C GLN A 53 4.37 10.15 -3.58
N ASP A 54 5.70 9.99 -3.62
CA ASP A 54 6.33 9.08 -4.57
C ASP A 54 6.11 7.62 -4.13
N VAL A 55 5.50 6.84 -5.04
CA VAL A 55 5.24 5.41 -4.91
C VAL A 55 6.50 4.60 -4.61
N ALA A 56 7.67 5.08 -5.06
CA ALA A 56 8.95 4.45 -4.77
C ALA A 56 9.31 4.48 -3.27
N THR A 57 8.76 5.42 -2.50
CA THR A 57 9.08 5.60 -1.08
C THR A 57 8.31 4.63 -0.16
N ILE A 58 7.42 3.81 -0.71
CA ILE A 58 6.36 3.15 0.05
C ILE A 58 6.71 1.69 0.33
N ASP A 59 7.04 1.43 1.59
CA ASP A 59 7.42 0.10 2.11
C ASP A 59 6.38 -0.99 1.79
N ILE A 60 5.08 -0.69 1.82
CA ILE A 60 4.07 -1.74 1.64
C ILE A 60 4.17 -2.37 0.24
N LEU A 61 4.53 -1.59 -0.78
CA LEU A 61 4.68 -2.08 -2.14
C LEU A 61 5.93 -2.94 -2.30
N GLU A 62 7.02 -2.59 -1.61
CA GLU A 62 8.23 -3.43 -1.60
C GLU A 62 7.96 -4.76 -0.88
N ARG A 63 7.33 -4.70 0.30
CA ARG A 63 6.94 -5.91 1.04
C ARG A 63 5.94 -6.77 0.29
N ALA A 64 5.00 -6.15 -0.44
CA ALA A 64 4.07 -6.87 -1.30
C ALA A 64 4.82 -7.58 -2.43
N LEU A 65 5.77 -6.92 -3.10
CA LEU A 65 6.59 -7.53 -4.15
C LEU A 65 7.45 -8.71 -3.64
N GLU A 66 7.91 -8.68 -2.39
CA GLU A 66 8.65 -9.81 -1.78
C GLU A 66 7.79 -11.09 -1.68
N VAL A 67 6.47 -10.94 -1.46
CA VAL A 67 5.54 -12.07 -1.26
C VAL A 67 4.61 -12.31 -2.46
N ASP A 68 4.55 -11.39 -3.41
CA ASP A 68 3.77 -11.41 -4.64
C ASP A 68 4.59 -10.78 -5.78
N PRO A 69 5.66 -11.45 -6.26
CA PRO A 69 6.55 -10.89 -7.28
C PRO A 69 5.88 -10.66 -8.64
N THR A 70 4.79 -11.40 -8.92
CA THR A 70 4.01 -11.27 -10.16
C THR A 70 2.95 -10.17 -10.06
N GLY A 71 2.65 -9.69 -8.85
CA GLY A 71 1.61 -8.68 -8.60
C GLY A 71 0.20 -9.20 -8.87
N ASP A 72 -0.02 -10.52 -8.85
CA ASP A 72 -1.32 -11.12 -9.22
C ASP A 72 -2.42 -10.84 -8.21
N ARG A 73 -2.03 -10.53 -6.96
CA ARG A 73 -2.93 -10.25 -5.85
C ARG A 73 -2.64 -8.91 -5.19
N THR A 74 -1.88 -8.03 -5.84
CA THR A 74 -1.55 -6.69 -5.34
C THR A 74 -2.15 -5.62 -6.23
N LEU A 75 -3.02 -4.79 -5.64
CA LEU A 75 -3.69 -3.69 -6.29
C LEU A 75 -3.21 -2.35 -5.71
N GLY A 76 -2.64 -1.49 -6.56
CA GLY A 76 -2.25 -0.14 -6.18
C GLY A 76 -3.43 0.83 -6.25
N VAL A 77 -3.70 1.59 -5.18
CA VAL A 77 -4.75 2.61 -5.16
C VAL A 77 -4.15 3.96 -4.87
N LEU A 78 -4.24 4.88 -5.83
CA LEU A 78 -3.86 6.27 -5.61
C LEU A 78 -5.01 7.06 -4.98
N THR A 79 -4.71 7.83 -3.94
CA THR A 79 -5.67 8.63 -3.17
C THR A 79 -5.20 10.07 -3.03
N LYS A 80 -6.05 10.98 -2.55
CA LYS A 80 -5.71 12.41 -2.36
C LYS A 80 -5.15 13.09 -3.64
N PRO A 81 -5.80 12.95 -4.80
CA PRO A 81 -5.36 13.62 -6.03
C PRO A 81 -5.42 15.15 -5.92
N ASP A 82 -6.20 15.68 -4.99
CA ASP A 82 -6.34 17.10 -4.67
C ASP A 82 -5.06 17.73 -4.09
N LEU A 83 -4.19 16.93 -3.48
CA LEU A 83 -2.93 17.38 -2.89
C LEU A 83 -1.75 17.36 -3.87
N VAL A 84 -1.99 16.94 -5.11
CA VAL A 84 -0.96 16.92 -6.15
C VAL A 84 -0.62 18.37 -6.51
N GLY A 85 0.63 18.78 -6.27
CA GLY A 85 1.10 20.10 -6.61
C GLY A 85 1.09 20.32 -8.14
N GLN A 86 0.91 21.57 -8.56
CA GLN A 86 0.98 21.95 -9.98
C GLN A 86 2.27 21.43 -10.61
N GLY A 87 2.13 20.67 -11.71
CA GLY A 87 3.24 20.04 -12.43
C GLY A 87 3.54 18.60 -12.00
N GLY A 88 2.90 18.10 -10.93
CA GLY A 88 3.04 16.72 -10.46
C GLY A 88 2.05 15.74 -11.10
N GLU A 89 1.03 16.23 -11.80
CA GLU A 89 -0.04 15.41 -12.39
C GLU A 89 0.51 14.42 -13.43
N GLY A 90 1.53 14.85 -14.19
CA GLY A 90 2.22 13.99 -15.15
C GLY A 90 2.89 12.78 -14.51
N GLU A 91 3.42 12.91 -13.29
CA GLU A 91 4.02 11.80 -12.56
C GLU A 91 2.95 10.83 -12.03
N VAL A 92 1.83 11.36 -11.54
CA VAL A 92 0.67 10.54 -11.15
C VAL A 92 0.16 9.72 -12.33
N VAL A 93 0.03 10.32 -13.51
CA VAL A 93 -0.39 9.62 -14.73
C VAL A 93 0.61 8.53 -15.14
N LYS A 94 1.92 8.77 -15.02
CA LYS A 94 2.94 7.75 -15.30
C LYS A 94 2.88 6.56 -14.35
N VAL A 95 2.53 6.79 -13.09
CA VAL A 95 2.27 5.72 -12.12
C VAL A 95 1.02 4.93 -12.55
N LEU A 96 -0.09 5.62 -12.82
CA LEU A 96 -1.35 4.99 -13.22
C LEU A 96 -1.26 4.22 -14.56
N THR A 97 -0.32 4.58 -15.42
CA THR A 97 -0.08 3.90 -16.71
C THR A 97 1.04 2.87 -16.63
N ASN A 98 1.46 2.47 -15.43
CA ASN A 98 2.52 1.47 -15.18
C ASN A 98 3.88 1.80 -15.81
N GLN A 99 4.17 3.08 -16.07
CA GLN A 99 5.43 3.50 -16.67
C GLN A 99 6.56 3.66 -15.64
N ARG A 100 6.24 3.75 -14.34
CA ARG A 100 7.20 3.92 -13.24
C ARG A 100 7.51 2.62 -12.49
N LYS A 101 6.46 1.88 -12.11
CA LYS A 101 6.57 0.60 -11.41
C LYS A 101 5.44 -0.29 -11.93
N PRO A 102 5.70 -1.50 -12.43
CA PRO A 102 4.65 -2.38 -12.90
C PRO A 102 3.82 -2.83 -11.69
N LEU A 103 2.66 -2.24 -11.52
CA LEU A 103 1.66 -2.64 -10.53
C LEU A 103 0.43 -3.07 -11.30
N LYS A 104 -0.19 -4.20 -10.95
CA LYS A 104 -1.53 -4.45 -11.51
C LYS A 104 -2.47 -3.43 -10.86
N LEU A 105 -2.99 -2.52 -11.69
CA LEU A 105 -3.94 -1.46 -11.33
C LEU A 105 -5.34 -1.88 -11.77
#